data_AF-X1NZU1-F1
#
_entry.id   AF-X1NZU1-F1
#
_cell.length_a   1.000
_cell.length_b   1.000
_cell.length_c   1.000
_cell.angle_alpha   90.00
_cell.angle_beta   90.00
_cell.angle_gamma   90.00
#
_symmetry.space_group_name_H-M   'P 1'
#
loop_
_entity.id
_entity.type
_entity.pdbx_description
1 polymer ?
#
loop_
_entity_poly.entity_id
_entity_poly.type
_entity_poly.pdbx_seq_one_letter_code
_entity_poly.pdbx_strand_id
1 'polypeptide(L)' 'GTGNLSVEGKITEVDGIKQKIISALKQKADIFLVPKENYQEALKFNQSIRVIAVENFDDVIMKLIKL' A
#
# COMPACT_ATOMS: atom_id res chain seq x y z
N GLY A 1 -4.13 1.35 -3.36
CA GLY A 1 -2.75 1.00 -2.96
C GLY A 1 -1.78 1.37 -4.06
N THR A 2 -0.53 0.94 -3.95
CA THR A 2 0.52 1.17 -4.97
C THR A 2 1.55 0.04 -4.91
N GLY A 3 2.33 -0.14 -5.97
CA GLY A 3 3.43 -1.11 -6.04
C GLY A 3 3.67 -1.55 -7.48
N ASN A 4 4.90 -1.94 -7.80
CA ASN A 4 5.21 -2.61 -9.06
C ASN A 4 5.03 -4.12 -8.87
N LEU A 5 4.26 -4.77 -9.74
CA LEU A 5 4.00 -6.21 -9.68
C LEU A 5 4.83 -6.93 -10.76
N SER A 6 5.70 -7.86 -10.36
CA SER A 6 6.42 -8.73 -11.30
C SER A 6 5.55 -9.89 -11.78
N VAL A 7 5.99 -10.58 -12.84
CA VAL A 7 5.28 -11.77 -13.36
C VAL A 7 5.31 -12.95 -12.39
N GLU A 8 6.29 -12.98 -11.49
CA GLU A 8 6.40 -13.92 -10.37
C GLU A 8 5.58 -13.50 -9.15
N GLY A 9 4.83 -12.40 -9.24
CA GLY A 9 3.95 -11.93 -8.18
C GLY A 9 4.61 -11.09 -7.09
N LYS A 10 5.90 -10.73 -7.23
CA LYS A 10 6.60 -9.87 -6.24
C LYS A 10 6.08 -8.43 -6.35
N ILE A 11 5.87 -7.79 -5.20
CA ILE A 11 5.52 -6.36 -5.12
C ILE A 11 6.77 -5.59 -4.68
N THR A 12 7.19 -4.62 -5.47
CA THR A 12 8.37 -3.77 -5.16
C THR A 12 8.01 -2.30 -5.00
N GLU A 13 8.96 -1.57 -4.41
CA GLU A 13 8.84 -0.16 -4.08
C GLU A 13 8.55 0.73 -5.30
N VAL A 14 7.93 1.86 -5.00
CA VAL A 14 7.54 2.87 -5.96
C VAL A 14 7.74 4.25 -5.36
N ASP A 15 8.04 5.20 -6.22
CA ASP A 15 8.12 6.59 -5.81
C ASP A 15 6.75 7.20 -5.53
N GLY A 16 6.79 8.34 -4.85
CA GLY A 16 5.64 9.22 -4.75
C GLY A 16 4.58 8.80 -3.75
N ILE A 17 5.01 8.17 -2.65
CA ILE A 17 4.11 7.66 -1.61
C ILE A 17 3.27 8.76 -0.99
N LYS A 18 3.88 9.92 -0.71
CA LYS A 18 3.17 11.09 -0.17
C LYS A 18 1.96 11.49 -1.02
N GLN A 19 2.15 11.75 -2.32
CA GLN A 19 1.04 12.21 -3.18
C GLN A 19 -0.02 11.13 -3.38
N LYS A 20 0.37 9.86 -3.43
CA LYS A 20 -0.56 8.73 -3.61
C LYS A 20 -1.45 8.53 -2.37
N ILE A 21 -0.89 8.62 -1.17
CA ILE A 21 -1.66 8.53 0.08
C ILE A 21 -2.59 9.73 0.25
N ILE A 22 -2.11 10.95 -0.04
CA ILE A 22 -2.96 12.16 0.00
C ILE A 22 -4.14 12.02 -0.97
N SER A 23 -3.90 11.47 -2.17
CA SER A 23 -4.97 11.20 -3.15
C SER A 23 -5.98 10.17 -2.63
N ALA A 24 -5.53 9.11 -1.96
CA ALA A 24 -6.40 8.11 -1.35
C ALA A 24 -7.25 8.67 -0.19
N LEU A 25 -6.63 9.49 0.68
CA LEU A 25 -7.33 10.21 1.75
C LEU A 25 -8.43 11.13 1.19
N LYS A 26 -8.14 11.89 0.12
CA LYS A 26 -9.15 12.75 -0.55
C LYS A 26 -10.33 11.95 -1.10
N GLN A 27 -10.09 10.72 -1.54
CA GLN A 27 -11.12 9.81 -2.02
C GLN A 27 -11.80 9.02 -0.89
N LYS A 28 -11.47 9.32 0.37
CA LYS A 28 -12.03 8.65 1.56
C LYS A 28 -11.83 7.13 1.54
N ALA A 29 -10.71 6.66 1.00
CA ALA A 29 -10.38 5.25 1.06
C ALA A 29 -10.10 4.82 2.50
N ASP A 30 -10.65 3.67 2.91
CA ASP A 30 -10.42 3.11 4.24
C ASP A 30 -9.03 2.48 4.37
N ILE A 31 -8.49 1.95 3.27
CA ILE A 31 -7.28 1.13 3.24
C ILE A 31 -6.35 1.54 2.10
N PHE A 32 -5.04 1.54 2.38
CA PHE A 32 -3.99 1.75 1.39
C PHE A 32 -2.90 0.68 1.46
N LEU A 33 -2.89 -0.23 0.49
CA LEU A 33 -1.84 -1.23 0.32
C LEU A 33 -0.55 -0.59 -0.20
N VAL A 34 0.60 -0.91 0.39
CA VAL A 34 1.92 -0.40 -0.02
C VAL A 34 2.98 -1.51 -0.03
N PRO A 35 4.01 -1.42 -0.89
CA PRO A 35 5.16 -2.31 -0.80
C PRO A 35 5.78 -2.19 0.59
N LYS A 36 6.30 -3.29 1.13
CA LYS A 36 6.89 -3.33 2.48
C LYS A 36 7.98 -2.28 2.66
N GLU A 37 8.78 -2.04 1.64
CA GLU A 37 9.87 -1.06 1.61
C GLU A 37 9.34 0.39 1.75
N ASN A 38 8.17 0.69 1.18
CA ASN A 38 7.54 2.00 1.30
C ASN A 38 6.72 2.20 2.59
N TYR A 39 6.56 1.17 3.43
CA TYR A 39 5.67 1.22 4.58
C TYR A 39 6.02 2.34 5.57
N GLN A 40 7.31 2.50 5.88
CA GLN A 40 7.76 3.55 6.80
C GLN A 40 7.54 4.96 6.26
N GLU A 41 7.68 5.16 4.95
CA GLU A 41 7.35 6.43 4.32
C GLU A 41 5.83 6.67 4.37
N ALA A 42 5.04 5.64 4.08
CA ALA A 42 3.58 5.71 4.07
C ALA A 42 2.99 6.09 5.43
N LEU A 43 3.54 5.55 6.53
CA LEU A 43 3.11 5.86 7.89
C LEU A 43 3.30 7.35 8.26
N LYS A 44 4.17 8.10 7.57
CA LYS A 44 4.32 9.55 7.82
C LYS A 44 3.11 10.37 7.36
N PHE A 45 2.26 9.80 6.50
CA PHE A 45 1.16 10.51 5.83
C PHE A 45 -0.20 9.82 6.01
N ASN A 46 -0.27 8.73 6.78
CA ASN A 46 -1.43 7.83 6.80
C ASN A 46 -2.68 8.36 7.51
N GLN A 47 -2.61 9.46 8.27
CA GLN A 47 -3.75 10.13 8.93
C GLN A 47 -4.87 9.15 9.35
N SER A 48 -6.02 9.14 8.65
CA SER A 48 -7.17 8.27 8.92
C SER A 48 -7.25 7.01 8.04
N ILE A 49 -6.34 6.84 7.08
CA ILE A 49 -6.33 5.67 6.18
C ILE A 49 -5.48 4.55 6.77
N ARG A 50 -6.02 3.33 6.82
CA ARG A 50 -5.26 2.16 7.28
C ARG A 50 -4.26 1.75 6.22
N VAL A 51 -2.97 1.92 6.51
CA VAL A 51 -1.89 1.47 5.61
C VAL A 51 -1.57 0.01 5.90
N ILE A 52 -1.49 -0.81 4.85
CA ILE A 52 -1.16 -2.23 4.95
C ILE A 52 0.06 -2.50 4.07
N ALA A 53 1.18 -2.89 4.68
CA ALA A 53 2.37 -3.33 3.95
C ALA A 53 2.11 -4.68 3.26
N VAL A 54 2.62 -4.89 2.05
CA VAL A 54 2.55 -6.15 1.30
C VAL A 54 3.85 -6.48 0.58
N GLU A 55 4.16 -7.77 0.43
CA GLU A 55 5.40 -8.25 -0.21
C GLU A 55 5.18 -8.91 -1.58
N ASN A 56 4.02 -9.53 -1.78
CA ASN A 56 3.66 -10.23 -3.02
C ASN A 56 2.13 -10.27 -3.19
N PHE A 57 1.67 -10.74 -4.35
CA PHE A 57 0.25 -10.79 -4.69
C PHE A 57 -0.57 -11.67 -3.74
N ASP A 58 -0.06 -12.84 -3.35
CA ASP A 58 -0.77 -13.74 -2.43
C ASP A 58 -0.93 -13.11 -1.04
N ASP A 59 0.10 -12.41 -0.55
CA ASP A 59 0.06 -11.65 0.70
C ASP A 59 -1.00 -10.55 0.67
N VAL A 60 -1.20 -9.87 -0.47
CA VAL A 60 -2.32 -8.92 -0.65
C VAL A 60 -3.65 -9.62 -0.44
N ILE A 61 -3.91 -10.72 -1.14
CA ILE A 61 -5.17 -11.46 -1.05
C ILE A 61 -5.40 -11.95 0.39
N MET A 62 -4.38 -12.56 1.00
CA MET A 62 -4.46 -13.10 2.36
C MET A 62 -4.72 -12.01 3.40
N LYS A 63 -4.14 -10.82 3.25
CA LYS A 63 -4.39 -9.69 4.15
C LYS A 63 -5.79 -9.14 3.99
N LEU A 64 -6.29 -9.03 2.75
CA LEU A 64 -7.63 -8.51 2.48
C LEU A 64 -8.74 -9.44 2.96
N ILE A 65 -8.58 -10.77 2.83
CA ILE A 65 -9.54 -11.76 3.31
C ILE A 65 -9.67 -11.75 4.85
N LYS A 66 -8.62 -11.32 5.56
CA LYS A 66 -8.56 -11.27 7.02
C LYS A 66 -9.04 -9.94 7.63
N LEU A 67 -9.52 -9.01 6.81
CA LEU A 67 -10.07 -7.72 7.27
C LEU A 67 -11.49 -7.88 7.80
#